data_AF-A0A938GHP8-F1
#
_entry.id   AF-A0A938GHP8-F1
#
_cell.length_a   1.000
_cell.length_b   1.000
_cell.length_c   1.000
_cell.angle_alpha   90.00
_cell.angle_beta   90.00
_cell.angle_gamma   90.00
#
_symmetry.space_group_name_H-M   'P 1'
#
loop_
_entity.id
_entity.type
_entity.pdbx_description
1 polymer ?
#
loop_
_entity_poly.entity_id
_entity_poly.type
_entity_poly.pdbx_seq_one_letter_code
_entity_poly.pdbx_strand_id
1 'polypeptide(L)'
;MSITIELDLPETVAAEARAKGLLDPQNLTRLIEREVKAESARRDFFDIVRELRALPGEPMTMEEIQAEVDAVRAERAAHPACP
;
A
#
# COMPACT_ATOMS: atom_id res chain seq x y z
N MET A 1 13.06 1.93 -21.12
CA MET A 1 12.48 0.79 -21.86
C MET A 1 11.09 1.20 -22.29
N SER A 2 10.73 1.10 -23.57
CA SER A 2 9.39 1.44 -24.07
C SER A 2 8.62 0.17 -24.37
N ILE A 3 7.35 0.11 -23.94
CA ILE A 3 6.44 -1.01 -24.17
C ILE A 3 5.27 -0.47 -24.98
N THR A 4 4.88 -1.18 -26.04
CA THR A 4 3.68 -0.88 -26.83
C THR A 4 2.55 -1.80 -26.37
N ILE A 5 1.38 -1.22 -26.13
CA ILE A 5 0.17 -1.93 -25.71
C ILE A 5 -0.99 -1.49 -26.61
N GLU A 6 -1.75 -2.47 -27.11
CA GLU A 6 -3.03 -2.22 -27.78
C GLU A 6 -4.15 -2.28 -26.73
N LEU A 7 -5.08 -1.33 -26.80
CA LEU A 7 -6.15 -1.14 -25.82
C LEU A 7 -7.48 -1.09 -26.54
N ASP A 8 -8.33 -2.09 -26.29
CA ASP A 8 -9.72 -2.06 -26.71
C ASP A 8 -10.55 -1.28 -25.69
N LEU A 9 -10.90 -0.06 -26.04
CA LEU A 9 -11.71 0.84 -25.22
C LEU A 9 -13.02 1.17 -25.95
N PRO A 10 -14.16 1.23 -25.24
CA PRO A 10 -15.37 1.81 -25.81
C PRO A 10 -15.10 3.22 -26.33
N GLU A 11 -15.68 3.57 -27.48
CA GLU A 11 -15.40 4.84 -28.16
C GLU A 11 -15.66 6.06 -27.27
N THR A 12 -16.72 6.01 -26.45
CA THR A 12 -17.05 7.06 -25.47
C THR A 12 -15.95 7.26 -24.43
N VAL A 13 -15.40 6.16 -23.91
CA VAL A 13 -14.31 6.17 -22.92
C VAL A 13 -13.00 6.62 -23.56
N ALA A 14 -12.71 6.16 -24.79
CA ALA A 14 -11.53 6.57 -25.53
C ALA A 14 -11.53 8.07 -25.83
N ALA A 15 -12.68 8.62 -26.26
CA ALA A 15 -12.84 10.04 -26.54
C ALA A 15 -12.64 10.89 -25.28
N GLU A 16 -13.25 10.49 -24.15
CA GLU A 16 -13.11 11.21 -22.88
C GLU A 16 -11.68 11.11 -22.33
N ALA A 17 -11.07 9.94 -22.38
CA ALA A 17 -9.70 9.73 -21.94
C ALA A 17 -8.70 10.56 -22.77
N ARG A 18 -8.91 10.65 -24.09
CA ARG A 18 -8.11 11.54 -24.97
C ARG A 18 -8.32 13.00 -24.61
N ALA A 19 -9.57 13.45 -24.44
CA ALA A 19 -9.87 14.84 -24.09
C ALA A 19 -9.23 15.26 -22.75
N LYS A 20 -9.08 14.31 -21.82
CA LYS A 20 -8.43 14.53 -20.52
C LYS A 20 -6.91 14.29 -20.53
N GLY A 21 -6.31 13.98 -21.69
CA GLY A 21 -4.88 13.67 -21.80
C GLY A 21 -4.45 12.38 -21.08
N LEU A 22 -5.40 11.51 -20.72
CA LEU A 22 -5.10 10.27 -19.98
C LEU A 22 -4.39 9.23 -20.85
N LEU A 23 -4.55 9.32 -22.17
CA LEU A 23 -3.86 8.45 -23.13
C LEU A 23 -2.48 8.98 -23.54
N ASP A 24 -2.05 10.14 -23.04
CA ASP A 24 -0.69 10.63 -23.27
C ASP A 24 0.31 9.71 -22.55
N PRO A 25 1.45 9.36 -23.16
CA PRO A 25 2.37 8.36 -22.63
C PRO A 25 2.75 8.59 -21.16
N GLN A 26 3.05 9.84 -20.78
CA GLN A 26 3.43 10.19 -19.41
C GLN A 26 2.28 9.99 -18.41
N ASN A 27 1.07 10.39 -18.79
CA ASN A 27 -0.11 10.25 -17.93
C ASN A 27 -0.53 8.79 -17.81
N LEU A 28 -0.43 8.02 -18.90
CA LEU A 28 -0.70 6.59 -18.91
C LEU A 28 0.30 5.83 -18.04
N THR A 29 1.60 6.14 -18.14
CA THR A 29 2.62 5.57 -17.25
C THR A 29 2.28 5.84 -15.78
N ARG A 30 1.97 7.09 -15.43
CA ARG A 30 1.60 7.46 -14.06
C ARG A 30 0.34 6.72 -13.57
N LEU A 31 -0.64 6.53 -14.45
CA LEU A 31 -1.87 5.81 -14.12
C LEU A 31 -1.59 4.33 -13.86
N ILE A 32 -0.78 3.69 -14.69
CA ILE A 32 -0.35 2.30 -14.52
C ILE A 32 0.47 2.14 -13.23
N GLU A 33 1.46 3.00 -13.00
CA GLU A 33 2.29 2.95 -11.78
C GLU A 33 1.46 3.09 -10.50
N ARG A 34 0.47 3.98 -10.51
CA ARG A 34 -0.46 4.15 -9.39
C ARG A 34 -1.26 2.87 -9.13
N GLU A 35 -1.78 2.24 -10.18
CA GLU A 35 -2.60 1.04 -10.05
C GLU A 35 -1.76 -0.15 -9.60
N VAL A 36 -0.55 -0.32 -10.14
CA VAL A 36 0.40 -1.35 -9.68
C VAL A 36 0.69 -1.20 -8.19
N LYS A 37 1.01 0.02 -7.73
CA LYS A 37 1.25 0.28 -6.30
C LYS A 37 0.02 -0.03 -5.45
N ALA A 38 -1.18 0.34 -5.91
CA ALA A 38 -2.42 0.08 -5.19
C ALA A 38 -2.70 -1.43 -5.08
N GLU A 39 -2.46 -2.19 -6.14
CA GLU A 39 -2.63 -3.65 -6.16
C GLU A 39 -1.60 -4.35 -5.25
N SER A 40 -0.34 -3.93 -5.29
CA SER A 40 0.69 -4.41 -4.37
C SER A 40 0.29 -4.17 -2.91
N ALA A 41 -0.10 -2.94 -2.56
CA ALA A 41 -0.49 -2.61 -1.18
C ALA A 41 -1.70 -3.44 -0.69
N ARG A 42 -2.64 -3.76 -1.60
CA ARG A 42 -3.78 -4.64 -1.29
C ARG A 42 -3.33 -6.08 -1.02
N ARG A 43 -2.43 -6.62 -1.84
CA ARG A 43 -1.85 -7.96 -1.64
C ARG A 43 -1.04 -8.01 -0.34
N ASP A 44 -0.20 -7.02 -0.11
CA ASP A 44 0.64 -6.92 1.08
C ASP A 44 -0.21 -6.98 2.35
N PHE A 45 -1.35 -6.28 2.39
CA PHE A 45 -2.25 -6.35 3.55
C PHE A 45 -2.78 -7.77 3.82
N PHE A 46 -3.29 -8.47 2.81
CA PHE A 46 -3.83 -9.82 3.01
C PHE A 46 -2.76 -10.85 3.32
N ASP A 47 -1.58 -10.71 2.73
CA ASP A 47 -0.43 -11.57 3.01
C ASP A 47 0.06 -11.34 4.45
N ILE A 48 0.18 -10.08 4.90
CA ILE A 48 0.52 -9.74 6.29
C ILE A 48 -0.52 -10.28 7.27
N VAL A 49 -1.82 -10.12 6.99
CA VAL A 49 -2.88 -10.65 7.87
C VAL A 49 -2.85 -12.18 7.94
N ARG A 50 -2.51 -12.85 6.83
CA ARG A 50 -2.36 -14.30 6.80
C ARG A 50 -1.17 -14.75 7.64
N GLU A 51 -0.03 -14.09 7.50
CA GLU A 51 1.17 -14.35 8.32
C GLU A 51 0.89 -14.11 9.80
N LEU A 52 0.25 -12.98 10.15
CA LEU A 52 -0.11 -12.64 11.53
C LEU A 52 -1.01 -13.70 12.18
N ARG A 53 -1.98 -14.25 11.44
CA ARG A 53 -2.83 -15.36 11.93
C ARG A 53 -2.11 -16.69 12.03
N ALA A 54 -1.04 -16.89 11.26
CA ALA A 54 -0.23 -18.10 11.29
C ALA A 54 0.80 -18.08 12.42
N LEU A 55 1.05 -16.91 13.05
CA LEU A 55 1.97 -16.81 14.18
C LEU A 55 1.44 -17.62 15.37
N PRO A 56 2.24 -18.54 15.92
CA PRO A 56 1.88 -19.27 17.14
C PRO A 56 1.98 -18.34 18.35
N GLY A 57 0.99 -18.42 19.24
CA GLY A 57 0.98 -17.68 20.50
C GLY A 57 -0.41 -17.66 21.12
N GLU A 58 -0.48 -17.63 22.45
CA GLU A 58 -1.74 -17.33 23.12
C GLU A 58 -2.04 -15.83 23.02
N PRO A 59 -3.31 -15.44 22.86
CA PRO A 59 -3.67 -14.03 22.90
C PRO A 59 -3.26 -13.42 24.25
N MET A 60 -2.40 -12.41 24.23
CA MET A 60 -2.10 -11.64 25.43
C MET A 60 -3.36 -10.95 25.94
N THR A 61 -3.48 -10.84 27.25
CA THR A 61 -4.52 -10.02 27.87
C THR A 61 -4.29 -8.54 27.56
N MET A 62 -5.34 -7.74 27.66
CA MET A 62 -5.21 -6.29 27.42
C MET A 62 -4.25 -5.62 28.42
N GLU A 63 -4.17 -6.13 29.65
CA GLU A 63 -3.28 -5.63 30.70
C GLU A 63 -1.81 -5.90 30.36
N GLU A 64 -1.49 -7.10 29.87
CA GLU A 64 -0.13 -7.44 29.41
C GLU A 64 0.27 -6.62 28.19
N ILE A 65 -0.63 -6.42 27.23
CA ILE A 65 -0.38 -5.56 26.06
C ILE A 65 -0.09 -4.12 26.49
N GLN A 66 -0.86 -3.59 27.43
CA GLN A 66 -0.70 -2.22 27.91
C GLN A 66 0.64 -2.04 28.64
N ALA A 67 1.04 -3.01 29.46
CA ALA A 67 2.33 -3.00 30.15
C ALA A 67 3.52 -2.97 29.16
N GLU A 68 3.48 -3.76 28.10
CA GLU A 68 4.51 -3.77 27.04
C GLU A 68 4.57 -2.44 26.28
N VAL A 69 3.40 -1.89 25.91
CA VAL A 69 3.32 -0.59 25.23
C VAL A 69 3.92 0.53 26.08
N ASP A 70 3.62 0.54 27.38
CA ASP A 70 4.13 1.56 28.30
C ASP A 70 5.64 1.43 28.53
N ALA A 71 6.17 0.20 28.60
CA ALA A 71 7.61 -0.05 28.66
C ALA A 71 8.35 0.51 27.43
N VAL A 72 7.86 0.22 26.22
CA VAL A 72 8.45 0.74 24.97
C VAL A 72 8.35 2.27 24.89
N ARG A 73 7.24 2.85 25.33
CA ARG A 73 7.07 4.32 25.37
C ARG A 73 8.02 4.98 26.37
N ALA A 74 8.21 4.37 27.53
CA ALA A 74 9.16 4.84 28.53
C ALA A 74 10.61 4.78 28.02
N GLU A 75 10.98 3.70 27.33
CA GLU A 75 12.29 3.57 26.68
C GLU A 75 12.52 4.65 25.62
N ARG A 76 11.54 4.90 24.75
CA ARG A 76 11.60 5.98 23.74
C ARG A 76 11.68 7.38 24.36
N ALA A 77 10.97 7.60 25.47
CA ALA A 77 11.06 8.87 26.19
C ALA A 77 12.43 9.06 26.87
N ALA A 78 13.05 7.95 27.31
CA ALA A 78 14.38 7.96 27.93
C ALA A 78 15.52 8.07 26.90
N HIS A 79 15.31 7.65 25.66
CA HIS A 79 16.22 7.86 24.53
C HIS A 79 15.58 8.80 23.49
N PRO A 80 15.57 10.13 23.72
CA PRO A 80 15.24 11.06 22.66
C PRO A 80 16.27 10.85 21.55
N ALA A 81 15.84 10.30 20.42
CA ALA A 81 16.66 10.27 19.22
C ALA A 81 17.15 11.70 18.98
N CYS A 82 18.48 11.87 18.96
CA CYS A 82 19.15 13.11 18.61
C CYS A 82 18.62 13.59 17.24
N PRO A 83 18.35 14.90 17.06
CA PRO A 83 17.66 15.45 15.88
C PRO A 83 18.30 15.07 14.54
#